data_AF-A0A7L4AC05-F1
#
_entry.id   AF-A0A7L4AC05-F1
#
_cell.length_a   1.000
_cell.length_b   1.000
_cell.length_c   1.000
_cell.angle_alpha   90.00
_cell.angle_beta   90.00
_cell.angle_gamma   90.00
#
_symmetry.space_group_name_H-M   'P 1'
#
loop_
_entity.id
_entity.type
_entity.pdbx_description
1 polymer ?
#
loop_
_entity_poly.entity_id
_entity_poly.type
_entity_poly.pdbx_seq_one_letter_code
_entity_poly.pdbx_strand_id
1 'polypeptide(L)'
;DLYSIIDIAYNPDVLQRGEENPEKMEHLIHLTLKFVEERCNLILSDLYTIESFKLKGSLETMQQRLKGRRMPTPHLSQHTKKELTLDQLLHTMEAEDCSNVPVLLKDENMTLSKVHLIEEISSTEMPEKLSTPVYEMITVKDTDKKPLKFELKIELPKVSSVSECDLQISKDDIIIEVPEKYKLQLDLPELVDEETTTAVFNKGKRVLFITVPVAKPDP
;
A
#
# COMPACT_ATOMS: atom_id res chain seq x y z
N ASP A 1 -22.13 0.41 2.46
CA ASP A 1 -21.41 1.68 2.25
C ASP A 1 -20.18 1.73 3.15
N LEU A 2 -19.00 1.56 2.55
CA LEU A 2 -17.73 1.81 3.22
C LEU A 2 -17.37 3.27 3.02
N TYR A 3 -17.18 4.01 4.12
CA TYR A 3 -16.69 5.38 4.08
C TYR A 3 -15.51 5.53 5.02
N SER A 4 -14.60 6.43 4.68
CA SER A 4 -13.42 6.77 5.47
C SER A 4 -13.55 8.20 5.99
N ILE A 5 -13.18 8.43 7.24
CA ILE A 5 -13.16 9.76 7.85
C ILE A 5 -11.71 10.22 7.96
N ILE A 6 -11.43 11.45 7.55
CA ILE A 6 -10.12 12.10 7.65
C ILE A 6 -10.26 13.34 8.54
N ASP A 7 -9.41 13.44 9.57
CA ASP A 7 -9.34 14.64 10.41
C ASP A 7 -8.27 15.60 9.86
N ILE A 8 -8.63 16.88 9.74
CA ILE A 8 -7.76 17.91 9.18
C ILE A 8 -7.69 19.08 10.16
N ALA A 9 -6.49 19.59 10.41
CA ALA A 9 -6.25 20.70 11.32
C ALA A 9 -5.78 21.93 10.55
N TYR A 10 -6.37 23.08 10.91
CA TYR A 10 -6.00 24.39 10.38
C TYR A 10 -5.40 25.26 11.47
N ASN A 11 -4.58 26.22 11.06
CA ASN A 11 -4.20 27.32 11.94
C ASN A 11 -5.48 28.12 12.29
N PRO A 12 -5.75 28.40 13.58
CA PRO A 12 -6.94 29.16 14.00
C PRO A 12 -7.09 30.51 13.29
N ASP A 13 -5.99 31.19 12.99
CA ASP A 13 -6.03 32.49 12.30
C ASP A 13 -6.58 32.35 10.86
N VAL A 14 -6.33 31.21 10.21
CA VAL A 14 -6.81 30.92 8.86
C VAL A 14 -8.31 30.62 8.88
N LEU A 15 -8.77 29.88 9.89
CA LEU A 15 -10.19 29.57 10.08
C LEU A 15 -11.00 30.83 10.35
N GLN A 16 -10.51 31.71 11.22
CA GLN A 16 -11.19 32.98 11.54
C GLN A 16 -11.35 33.86 10.29
N ARG A 17 -10.30 33.97 9.46
CA ARG A 17 -10.37 34.70 8.18
C ARG A 17 -11.33 34.08 7.16
N GLY A 18 -11.52 32.76 7.21
CA GLY A 18 -12.50 32.06 6.38
C GLY A 18 -13.93 32.31 6.87
N GLU A 19 -14.14 32.39 8.18
CA GLU A 19 -15.45 32.70 8.76
C GLU A 19 -15.91 34.13 8.44
N GLU A 20 -14.97 35.06 8.34
CA GLU A 20 -15.22 36.45 7.91
C GLU A 20 -15.52 36.59 6.41
N ASN A 21 -15.01 35.69 5.57
CA ASN A 21 -15.18 35.77 4.12
C ASN A 21 -15.47 34.39 3.49
N PRO A 22 -16.69 34.18 2.96
CA PRO A 22 -17.09 32.88 2.40
C PRO A 22 -16.22 32.43 1.22
N GLU A 23 -15.71 33.35 0.40
CA GLU A 23 -14.81 33.01 -0.72
C GLU A 23 -13.48 32.42 -0.21
N LYS A 24 -12.98 32.92 0.93
CA LYS A 24 -11.77 32.38 1.56
C LYS A 24 -12.02 31.01 2.17
N MET A 25 -13.21 30.80 2.75
CA MET A 25 -13.60 29.48 3.26
C MET A 25 -13.72 28.47 2.13
N GLU A 26 -14.38 28.83 1.03
CA GLU A 26 -14.48 27.99 -0.16
C GLU A 26 -13.10 27.64 -0.71
N HIS A 27 -12.20 28.62 -0.82
CA HIS A 27 -10.83 28.38 -1.24
C HIS A 27 -10.09 27.42 -0.28
N LEU A 28 -10.31 27.56 1.02
CA LEU A 28 -9.73 26.67 2.03
C LEU A 28 -10.24 25.24 1.87
N ILE A 29 -11.53 25.05 1.61
CA ILE A 29 -12.13 23.73 1.36
C ILE A 29 -11.54 23.09 0.09
N HIS A 30 -11.44 23.84 -1.01
CA HIS A 30 -10.81 23.31 -2.23
C HIS A 30 -9.33 22.97 -2.03
N LEU A 31 -8.60 23.79 -1.27
CA LEU A 31 -7.21 23.49 -0.88
C LEU A 31 -7.14 22.22 -0.03
N THR A 32 -8.13 22.01 0.84
CA THR A 32 -8.28 20.79 1.64
C THR A 32 -8.43 19.57 0.74
N LEU A 33 -9.36 19.63 -0.21
CA LEU A 33 -9.66 18.52 -1.12
C LEU A 33 -8.41 18.16 -1.92
N LYS A 34 -7.76 19.14 -2.54
CA LYS A 34 -6.49 18.93 -3.26
C LYS A 34 -5.40 18.32 -2.39
N PHE A 35 -5.24 18.80 -1.16
CA PHE A 35 -4.29 18.23 -0.23
C PHE A 35 -4.62 16.76 0.09
N VAL A 36 -5.90 16.43 0.25
CA VAL A 36 -6.33 15.04 0.49
C VAL A 36 -6.11 14.18 -0.75
N GLU A 37 -6.40 14.67 -1.94
CA GLU A 37 -6.13 13.97 -3.22
C GLU A 37 -4.64 13.60 -3.33
N GLU A 38 -3.74 14.56 -3.09
CA GLU A 38 -2.28 14.34 -3.13
C GLU A 38 -1.79 13.39 -2.03
N ARG A 39 -2.37 13.46 -0.83
CA ARG A 39 -1.94 12.65 0.31
C ARG A 39 -2.46 11.22 0.27
N CYS A 40 -3.65 11.03 -0.27
CA CYS A 40 -4.30 9.73 -0.36
C CYS A 40 -4.18 9.09 -1.75
N ASN A 41 -3.62 9.80 -2.74
CA ASN A 41 -3.61 9.41 -4.16
C ASN A 41 -5.03 9.04 -4.65
N LEU A 42 -6.02 9.87 -4.31
CA LEU A 42 -7.41 9.68 -4.71
C LEU A 42 -7.85 10.84 -5.61
N ILE A 43 -8.76 10.58 -6.55
CA ILE A 43 -9.44 11.61 -7.33
C ILE A 43 -10.74 11.95 -6.59
N LEU A 44 -10.85 13.18 -6.08
CA LEU A 44 -12.04 13.70 -5.42
C LEU A 44 -12.81 14.60 -6.39
N SER A 45 -14.13 14.63 -6.24
CA SER A 45 -14.94 15.60 -6.97
C SER A 45 -14.82 16.97 -6.29
N ASP A 46 -14.83 18.05 -7.09
CA ASP A 46 -14.93 19.43 -6.59
C ASP A 46 -16.26 19.73 -5.88
N LEU A 47 -17.24 18.82 -6.00
CA LEU A 47 -18.54 18.95 -5.35
C LEU A 47 -18.44 18.56 -3.87
N TYR A 48 -18.73 19.52 -2.98
CA TYR A 48 -18.79 19.29 -1.55
C TYR A 48 -20.12 19.76 -0.96
N THR A 49 -20.54 19.11 0.12
CA THR A 49 -21.69 19.53 0.95
C THR A 49 -21.19 19.75 2.36
N ILE A 50 -21.47 20.93 2.91
CA ILE A 50 -21.18 21.21 4.32
C ILE A 50 -22.32 20.64 5.16
N GLU A 51 -22.06 19.53 5.84
CA GLU A 51 -23.01 18.96 6.80
C GLU A 51 -22.78 19.54 8.20
N SER A 52 -23.86 19.99 8.84
CA SER A 52 -23.84 20.33 10.25
C SER A 52 -23.91 19.06 11.10
N PHE A 53 -22.79 18.62 11.65
CA PHE A 53 -22.76 17.47 12.57
C PHE A 53 -22.34 17.87 13.98
N LYS A 54 -22.89 17.18 14.97
CA LYS A 54 -22.35 17.19 16.34
C LYS A 54 -21.17 16.22 16.37
N LEU A 55 -20.05 16.64 16.97
CA LEU A 55 -18.85 15.81 17.08
C LEU A 55 -19.23 14.41 17.61
N LYS A 56 -19.02 13.40 16.78
CA LYS A 56 -19.32 12.00 17.12
C LYS A 56 -18.08 11.41 17.79
N GLY A 57 -18.18 11.11 19.09
CA GLY A 57 -17.06 10.60 19.90
C GLY A 57 -16.52 11.65 20.88
N SER A 58 -15.31 11.43 21.40
CA SER A 58 -14.65 12.33 22.35
C SER A 58 -13.73 13.34 21.63
N LEU A 59 -13.71 14.58 22.10
CA LEU A 59 -12.78 15.61 21.63
C LEU A 59 -11.32 15.18 21.85
N GLU A 60 -11.05 14.50 22.96
CA GLU A 60 -9.71 14.03 23.30
C GLU A 60 -9.21 12.99 22.28
N THR A 61 -10.08 12.09 21.82
CA THR A 61 -9.69 11.08 20.83
C THR A 61 -9.42 11.71 19.47
N MET A 62 -10.17 12.73 19.07
CA MET A 62 -9.89 13.51 17.85
C MET A 62 -8.53 14.21 17.93
N GLN A 63 -8.24 14.90 19.03
CA GLN A 63 -6.96 15.59 19.22
C GLN A 63 -5.76 14.65 19.16
N GLN A 64 -5.90 13.44 19.68
CA GLN A 64 -4.84 12.43 19.64
C GLN A 64 -4.57 11.92 18.22
N ARG A 65 -5.61 11.77 17.39
CA ARG A 65 -5.46 11.42 15.96
C ARG A 65 -4.74 12.54 15.20
N LEU A 66 -5.11 13.79 15.44
CA LEU A 66 -4.46 14.96 14.83
C LEU A 66 -2.99 15.11 15.24
N LYS A 67 -2.61 14.69 16.45
CA LYS A 67 -1.21 14.68 16.93
C LYS A 67 -0.37 13.53 16.36
N GLY A 68 -0.91 12.72 15.45
CA GLY A 68 -0.19 11.59 14.85
C GLY A 68 0.12 10.45 15.82
N ARG A 69 -0.48 10.45 17.03
CA ARG A 69 -0.39 9.29 17.91
C ARG A 69 -1.29 8.20 17.35
N ARG A 70 -0.68 7.09 16.95
CA ARG A 70 -1.38 5.85 16.59
C ARG A 70 -2.19 5.41 17.81
N MET A 71 -3.49 5.70 17.78
CA MET A 71 -4.39 5.20 18.80
C MET A 71 -4.53 3.69 18.65
N PRO A 72 -4.65 2.93 19.75
CA PRO A 72 -5.05 1.54 19.68
C PRO A 72 -6.32 1.47 18.83
N THR A 73 -6.34 0.55 17.88
CA THR A 73 -7.56 0.17 17.18
C THR A 73 -8.69 0.08 18.20
N PRO A 74 -9.86 0.71 17.97
CA PRO A 74 -10.99 0.53 18.86
C PRO A 74 -11.30 -0.96 18.86
N HIS A 75 -10.86 -1.62 19.94
CA HIS A 75 -11.22 -2.99 20.20
C HIS A 75 -12.73 -2.96 20.31
N LEU A 76 -13.38 -3.64 19.36
CA LEU A 76 -14.80 -3.91 19.40
C LEU A 76 -15.06 -4.60 20.74
N SER A 77 -15.44 -3.81 21.73
CA SER A 77 -15.71 -4.28 23.08
C SER A 77 -17.07 -4.95 23.02
N GLN A 78 -17.06 -6.27 22.92
CA GLN A 78 -17.93 -7.21 23.63
C GLN A 78 -17.79 -8.58 22.97
N HIS A 79 -16.91 -9.44 23.50
CA HIS A 79 -17.33 -10.50 24.40
C HIS A 79 -16.09 -11.30 24.85
N THR A 80 -16.01 -11.54 26.15
CA THR A 80 -15.13 -12.44 26.91
C THR A 80 -14.21 -13.41 26.12
N LYS A 81 -12.89 -13.25 26.27
CA LYS A 81 -11.98 -14.21 26.91
C LYS A 81 -10.53 -13.73 26.75
N LYS A 82 -9.80 -13.80 27.86
CA LYS A 82 -8.38 -13.47 28.01
C LYS A 82 -7.53 -14.23 27.00
N GLU A 83 -6.52 -13.56 26.45
CA GLU A 83 -5.19 -14.16 26.37
C GLU A 83 -4.12 -13.05 26.39
N LEU A 84 -3.68 -12.72 27.60
CA LEU A 84 -2.37 -12.11 27.82
C LEU A 84 -1.39 -13.28 27.90
N THR A 85 -0.34 -13.28 27.08
CA THR A 85 0.73 -14.26 27.19
C THR A 85 1.55 -13.99 28.46
N LEU A 86 1.86 -15.06 29.19
CA LEU A 86 2.47 -15.06 30.53
C LEU A 86 3.76 -14.21 30.64
N ASP A 87 4.49 -14.05 29.54
CA ASP A 87 5.75 -13.31 29.50
C ASP A 87 5.58 -11.79 29.65
N GLN A 88 4.43 -11.21 29.28
CA GLN A 88 4.24 -9.76 29.30
C GLN A 88 3.90 -9.19 30.69
N LEU A 89 3.26 -9.99 31.55
CA LEU A 89 2.87 -9.56 32.89
C LEU A 89 4.03 -9.66 33.90
N LEU A 90 4.93 -10.61 33.72
CA LEU A 90 6.11 -10.78 34.59
C LEU A 90 7.13 -9.65 34.40
N HIS A 91 7.33 -9.18 33.16
CA HIS A 91 8.27 -8.08 32.90
C HIS A 91 7.81 -6.70 33.39
N THR A 92 6.52 -6.49 33.68
CA THR A 92 5.99 -5.16 34.01
C THR A 92 5.98 -4.82 35.51
N MET A 93 6.21 -5.78 36.41
CA MET A 93 6.07 -5.56 37.85
C MET A 93 7.37 -5.65 38.67
N GLU A 94 8.49 -6.08 38.09
CA GLU A 94 9.70 -6.39 38.88
C GLU A 94 10.81 -5.34 38.90
N ALA A 95 10.71 -4.18 38.25
CA ALA A 95 11.73 -3.14 38.43
C ALA A 95 11.29 -1.73 38.05
N GLU A 96 10.25 -1.18 38.69
CA GLU A 96 10.28 0.26 38.96
C GLU A 96 11.24 0.47 40.13
N ASP A 97 12.50 0.73 39.81
CA ASP A 97 13.43 1.34 40.74
C ASP A 97 14.09 2.55 40.08
N CYS A 98 14.11 3.64 40.82
CA CYS A 98 14.44 4.97 40.31
C CYS A 98 15.94 5.12 40.03
N SER A 99 16.26 5.74 38.89
CA SER A 99 17.39 6.67 38.65
C SER A 99 18.29 6.35 37.44
N ASN A 100 18.56 7.42 36.68
CA ASN A 100 19.69 7.66 35.76
C ASN A 100 19.69 7.00 34.35
N VAL A 101 19.40 7.86 33.35
CA VAL A 101 20.03 7.86 31.99
C VAL A 101 21.56 7.98 32.16
N PRO A 102 22.47 7.66 31.20
CA PRO A 102 22.27 7.55 29.74
C PRO A 102 23.14 6.48 29.02
N VAL A 103 23.33 6.65 27.70
CA VAL A 103 24.41 6.12 26.80
C VAL A 103 23.96 4.97 25.89
N LEU A 104 24.33 4.85 24.61
CA LEU A 104 24.83 5.72 23.53
C LEU A 104 24.92 4.78 22.31
N LEU A 105 24.79 5.37 21.13
CA LEU A 105 24.90 4.83 19.78
C LEU A 105 26.13 3.95 19.52
N LYS A 106 26.03 3.04 18.54
CA LYS A 106 27.15 2.75 17.64
C LYS A 106 26.68 2.63 16.18
N ASP A 107 27.11 3.63 15.42
CA ASP A 107 27.11 3.80 13.97
C ASP A 107 28.22 2.98 13.28
N GLU A 108 28.17 3.00 11.94
CA GLU A 108 29.26 3.10 10.93
C GLU A 108 29.07 2.11 9.75
N ASN A 109 29.21 2.45 8.46
CA ASN A 109 29.58 3.70 7.80
C ASN A 109 29.24 3.71 6.28
N MET A 110 29.21 4.95 5.79
CA MET A 110 28.95 5.58 4.48
C MET A 110 29.86 5.16 3.31
N THR A 111 29.42 5.35 2.05
CA THR A 111 30.27 5.92 0.98
C THR A 111 29.45 6.74 -0.04
N LEU A 112 29.89 7.98 -0.25
CA LEU A 112 29.40 8.97 -1.21
C LEU A 112 30.11 8.86 -2.57
N SER A 113 29.36 8.96 -3.67
CA SER A 113 29.83 9.47 -4.97
C SER A 113 28.62 9.83 -5.83
N LYS A 114 28.59 10.80 -6.74
CA LYS A 114 29.31 12.04 -7.04
C LYS A 114 28.45 12.65 -8.16
N VAL A 115 27.97 13.89 -7.97
CA VAL A 115 27.56 14.89 -8.99
C VAL A 115 26.98 14.36 -10.32
N HIS A 116 25.67 14.54 -10.53
CA HIS A 116 25.13 15.00 -11.82
C HIS A 116 24.23 16.22 -11.56
N LEU A 117 24.61 17.33 -12.18
CA LEU A 117 23.90 18.60 -12.22
C LEU A 117 22.63 18.43 -13.08
N ILE A 118 21.48 18.83 -12.53
CA ILE A 118 20.27 19.33 -13.22
C ILE A 118 19.90 18.53 -14.49
N GLU A 119 19.01 17.54 -14.31
CA GLU A 119 18.20 17.00 -15.42
C GLU A 119 16.84 17.69 -15.48
N GLU A 120 16.39 17.87 -16.72
CA GLU A 120 15.26 18.65 -17.21
C GLU A 120 13.90 18.20 -16.61
N ILE A 121 13.07 19.14 -16.19
CA ILE A 121 11.72 18.87 -15.66
C ILE A 121 10.77 18.42 -16.78
N SER A 122 10.69 17.11 -17.00
CA SER A 122 9.59 16.50 -17.76
C SER A 122 8.49 16.10 -16.77
N SER A 123 7.37 16.80 -16.81
CA SER A 123 6.16 16.52 -16.02
C SER A 123 5.77 15.04 -16.12
N THR A 124 5.67 14.33 -14.99
CA THR A 124 5.09 12.98 -14.95
C THR A 124 4.33 12.80 -13.65
N GLU A 125 3.01 12.75 -13.82
CA GLU A 125 1.98 12.27 -12.90
C GLU A 125 2.50 11.15 -11.98
N MET A 126 2.37 11.32 -10.66
CA MET A 126 2.82 10.35 -9.66
C MET A 126 2.00 9.06 -9.82
N PRO A 127 2.60 7.93 -10.26
CA PRO A 127 1.90 6.66 -10.23
C PRO A 127 1.83 6.21 -8.78
N GLU A 128 0.63 5.78 -8.35
CA GLU A 128 0.43 4.98 -7.14
C GLU A 128 1.61 4.00 -7.00
N LYS A 129 2.30 4.02 -5.86
CA LYS A 129 3.53 3.23 -5.66
C LYS A 129 3.18 1.76 -5.44
N LEU A 130 2.58 1.12 -6.44
CA LEU A 130 2.38 -0.31 -6.55
C LEU A 130 3.77 -0.92 -6.57
N SER A 131 4.05 -1.76 -5.58
CA SER A 131 5.34 -2.43 -5.52
C SER A 131 5.39 -3.47 -6.64
N THR A 132 6.51 -3.60 -7.34
CA THR A 132 6.71 -4.76 -8.22
C THR A 132 7.00 -5.98 -7.33
N PRO A 133 6.19 -7.04 -7.38
CA PRO A 133 6.46 -8.25 -6.61
C PRO A 133 7.74 -8.92 -7.10
N VAL A 134 8.40 -9.66 -6.21
CA VAL A 134 9.57 -10.46 -6.61
C VAL A 134 9.07 -11.62 -7.47
N TYR A 135 9.59 -11.73 -8.68
CA TYR A 135 9.22 -12.79 -9.62
C TYR A 135 10.47 -13.48 -10.18
N GLU A 136 10.29 -14.73 -10.56
CA GLU A 136 11.27 -15.56 -11.23
C GLU A 136 10.58 -16.24 -12.41
N MET A 137 11.12 -16.03 -13.62
CA MET A 137 10.62 -16.67 -14.84
C MET A 137 11.67 -17.65 -15.34
N ILE A 138 11.24 -18.89 -15.55
CA ILE A 138 12.09 -19.97 -16.04
C ILE A 138 11.51 -20.47 -17.36
N THR A 139 12.34 -20.45 -18.40
CA THR A 139 12.01 -21.05 -19.69
C THR A 139 12.43 -22.51 -19.70
N VAL A 140 11.46 -23.42 -19.79
CA VAL A 140 11.72 -24.86 -19.94
C VAL A 140 11.85 -25.16 -21.42
N LYS A 141 13.01 -25.66 -21.83
CA LYS A 141 13.33 -26.04 -23.22
C LYS A 141 13.22 -27.55 -23.40
N ASP A 142 12.77 -27.97 -24.56
CA ASP A 142 12.75 -29.37 -24.98
C ASP A 142 14.15 -29.83 -25.44
N THR A 143 14.31 -31.13 -25.71
CA THR A 143 15.56 -31.73 -26.23
C THR A 143 16.09 -31.04 -27.50
N ASP A 144 15.21 -30.41 -28.26
CA ASP A 144 15.53 -29.64 -29.48
C ASP A 144 15.85 -28.16 -29.24
N LYS A 145 16.13 -27.75 -27.99
CA LYS A 145 16.43 -26.36 -27.56
C LYS A 145 15.31 -25.33 -27.79
N LYS A 146 14.15 -25.74 -28.30
CA LYS A 146 12.96 -24.89 -28.40
C LYS A 146 12.29 -24.77 -27.03
N PRO A 147 11.80 -23.58 -26.64
CA PRO A 147 11.04 -23.45 -25.41
C PRO A 147 9.70 -24.17 -25.55
N LEU A 148 9.37 -24.98 -24.55
CA LEU A 148 8.14 -25.77 -24.50
C LEU A 148 7.09 -25.05 -23.64
N LYS A 149 7.54 -24.46 -22.53
CA LYS A 149 6.71 -23.75 -21.56
C LYS A 149 7.53 -22.77 -20.73
N PHE A 150 6.85 -21.78 -20.19
CA PHE A 150 7.36 -20.86 -19.20
C PHE A 150 6.76 -21.18 -17.84
N GLU A 151 7.60 -21.25 -16.82
CA GLU A 151 7.18 -21.36 -15.43
C GLU A 151 7.51 -20.05 -14.74
N LEU A 152 6.46 -19.37 -14.24
CA LEU A 152 6.56 -18.07 -13.60
C LEU A 152 6.17 -18.23 -12.14
N LYS A 153 7.09 -17.88 -11.25
CA LYS A 153 6.92 -17.91 -9.80
C LYS A 153 6.92 -16.48 -9.28
N ILE A 154 5.86 -16.10 -8.57
CA ILE A 154 5.66 -14.72 -8.10
C ILE A 154 5.36 -14.74 -6.62
N GLU A 155 6.18 -14.05 -5.85
CA GLU A 155 6.04 -13.96 -4.41
C GLU A 155 5.12 -12.80 -4.03
N LEU A 156 3.98 -13.14 -3.43
CA LEU A 156 2.92 -12.19 -3.08
C LEU A 156 2.65 -12.26 -1.57
N PRO A 157 3.61 -11.88 -0.69
CA PRO A 157 3.49 -12.04 0.75
C PRO A 157 2.33 -11.23 1.37
N LYS A 158 1.90 -10.16 0.69
CA LYS A 158 0.79 -9.30 1.13
C LYS A 158 -0.59 -9.76 0.62
N VAL A 159 -0.66 -10.85 -0.16
CA VAL A 159 -1.91 -11.37 -0.73
C VAL A 159 -2.45 -12.52 0.11
N SER A 160 -3.62 -12.33 0.74
CA SER A 160 -4.24 -13.36 1.58
C SER A 160 -5.05 -14.38 0.78
N SER A 161 -5.67 -13.95 -0.31
CA SER A 161 -6.56 -14.76 -1.14
C SER A 161 -6.39 -14.48 -2.63
N VAL A 162 -6.71 -15.47 -3.47
CA VAL A 162 -6.76 -15.31 -4.93
C VAL A 162 -7.79 -14.27 -5.37
N SER A 163 -8.85 -14.07 -4.58
CA SER A 163 -9.89 -13.08 -4.88
C SER A 163 -9.39 -11.63 -4.85
N GLU A 164 -8.24 -11.39 -4.22
CA GLU A 164 -7.60 -10.06 -4.17
C GLU A 164 -6.62 -9.83 -5.33
N CYS A 165 -6.43 -10.84 -6.19
CA CYS A 165 -5.47 -10.82 -7.28
C CYS A 165 -6.21 -10.97 -8.59
N ASP A 166 -6.05 -10.00 -9.47
CA ASP A 166 -6.46 -10.12 -10.86
C ASP A 166 -5.27 -10.61 -11.69
N LEU A 167 -5.49 -11.65 -12.48
CA LEU A 167 -4.48 -12.24 -13.37
C LEU A 167 -5.05 -12.23 -14.78
N GLN A 168 -4.38 -11.51 -15.67
CA GLN A 168 -4.69 -11.44 -17.08
C GLN A 168 -3.52 -12.04 -17.85
N ILE A 169 -3.82 -12.98 -18.74
CA ILE A 169 -2.84 -13.68 -19.58
C ILE A 169 -3.29 -13.46 -21.02
N SER A 170 -2.40 -12.88 -21.81
CA SER A 170 -2.55 -12.66 -23.24
C SER A 170 -1.57 -13.57 -24.00
N LYS A 171 -1.57 -13.46 -25.34
CA LYS A 171 -0.64 -14.23 -26.20
C LYS A 171 0.83 -13.87 -25.98
N ASP A 172 1.11 -12.62 -25.66
CA ASP A 172 2.46 -12.07 -25.58
C ASP A 172 2.76 -11.36 -24.26
N ASP A 173 1.77 -11.19 -23.38
CA ASP A 173 1.96 -10.53 -22.09
C ASP A 173 1.17 -11.18 -20.94
N ILE A 174 1.67 -10.99 -19.73
CA ILE A 174 1.03 -11.39 -18.48
C ILE A 174 0.97 -10.19 -17.56
N ILE A 175 -0.24 -9.87 -17.09
CA ILE A 175 -0.50 -8.75 -16.20
C ILE A 175 -1.10 -9.30 -14.90
N ILE A 176 -0.52 -8.87 -13.79
CA ILE A 176 -1.01 -9.14 -12.45
C ILE A 176 -1.26 -7.84 -11.74
N GLU A 177 -2.48 -7.66 -11.29
CA GLU A 177 -2.92 -6.50 -10.55
C GLU A 177 -3.49 -6.93 -9.21
N VAL A 178 -2.89 -6.40 -8.15
CA VAL A 178 -3.36 -6.55 -6.77
C VAL A 178 -3.64 -5.14 -6.27
N PRO A 179 -4.91 -4.77 -6.10
CA PRO A 179 -5.31 -3.43 -5.69
C PRO A 179 -4.50 -2.95 -4.49
N GLU A 180 -3.94 -1.75 -4.59
CA GLU A 180 -3.17 -1.06 -3.54
C GLU A 180 -1.88 -1.78 -3.06
N LYS A 181 -1.49 -2.90 -3.70
CA LYS A 181 -0.36 -3.74 -3.23
C LYS A 181 0.70 -3.98 -4.29
N TYR A 182 0.31 -4.56 -5.42
CA TYR A 182 1.24 -5.03 -6.45
C TYR A 182 0.71 -4.77 -7.85
N LYS A 183 1.60 -4.39 -8.75
CA LYS A 183 1.35 -4.40 -10.19
C LYS A 183 2.57 -4.97 -10.88
N LEU A 184 2.35 -5.95 -11.73
CA LEU A 184 3.38 -6.62 -12.49
C LEU A 184 2.89 -6.82 -13.92
N GLN A 185 3.64 -6.31 -14.87
CA GLN A 185 3.45 -6.61 -16.29
C GLN A 185 4.73 -7.28 -16.79
N LEU A 186 4.57 -8.41 -17.45
CA LEU A 186 5.67 -9.19 -18.01
C LEU A 186 5.38 -9.52 -19.46
N ASP A 187 6.29 -9.10 -20.33
CA ASP A 187 6.26 -9.49 -21.73
C ASP A 187 6.87 -10.88 -21.88
N LEU A 188 6.16 -11.75 -22.59
CA LEU A 188 6.57 -13.12 -22.87
C LEU A 188 7.50 -13.14 -24.09
N PRO A 189 8.60 -13.91 -24.03
CA PRO A 189 9.57 -13.95 -25.13
C PRO A 189 9.05 -14.71 -26.36
N GLU A 190 8.05 -15.56 -26.21
CA GLU A 190 7.36 -16.24 -27.32
C GLU A 190 5.85 -16.24 -27.11
N LEU A 191 5.10 -16.46 -28.20
CA LEU A 191 3.65 -16.54 -28.18
C LEU A 191 3.20 -17.79 -27.41
N VAL A 192 2.21 -17.60 -26.54
CA VAL A 192 1.69 -18.64 -25.67
C VAL A 192 0.25 -18.98 -26.00
N ASP A 193 -0.17 -20.17 -25.58
CA ASP A 193 -1.54 -20.62 -25.67
C ASP A 193 -2.31 -20.25 -24.39
N GLU A 194 -3.20 -19.27 -24.52
CA GLU A 194 -4.04 -18.76 -23.45
C GLU A 194 -4.95 -19.86 -22.87
N GLU A 195 -5.44 -20.79 -23.70
CA GLU A 195 -6.42 -21.81 -23.27
C GLU A 195 -5.78 -22.92 -22.43
N THR A 196 -4.50 -23.23 -22.67
CA THR A 196 -3.77 -24.29 -21.95
C THR A 196 -2.91 -23.76 -20.80
N THR A 197 -2.92 -22.45 -20.55
CA THR A 197 -2.22 -21.83 -19.43
C THR A 197 -2.89 -22.16 -18.10
N THR A 198 -2.08 -22.44 -17.06
CA THR A 198 -2.57 -22.75 -15.72
C THR A 198 -1.92 -21.86 -14.66
N ALA A 199 -2.71 -21.42 -13.67
CA ALA A 199 -2.24 -20.61 -12.56
C ALA A 199 -2.71 -21.21 -11.23
N VAL A 200 -1.79 -21.35 -10.27
CA VAL A 200 -2.03 -21.96 -8.96
C VAL A 200 -1.43 -21.08 -7.87
N PHE A 201 -2.29 -20.55 -7.00
CA PHE A 201 -1.84 -19.78 -5.84
C PHE A 201 -1.72 -20.66 -4.59
N ASN A 202 -0.52 -20.69 -4.01
CA ASN A 202 -0.28 -21.36 -2.75
C ASN A 202 -0.46 -20.38 -1.58
N LYS A 203 -1.58 -20.49 -0.86
CA LYS A 203 -1.88 -19.63 0.31
C LYS A 203 -0.88 -19.78 1.46
N GLY A 204 -0.30 -20.97 1.65
CA GLY A 204 0.66 -21.23 2.73
C GLY A 204 2.02 -20.58 2.48
N LYS A 205 2.51 -20.67 1.24
CA LYS A 205 3.78 -20.05 0.82
C LYS A 205 3.63 -18.59 0.36
N ARG A 206 2.40 -18.12 0.10
CA ARG A 206 2.10 -16.81 -0.50
C ARG A 206 2.77 -16.63 -1.85
N VAL A 207 2.73 -17.67 -2.69
CA VAL A 207 3.36 -17.70 -4.01
C VAL A 207 2.35 -18.08 -5.07
N LEU A 208 2.30 -17.32 -6.17
CA LEU A 208 1.58 -17.63 -7.39
C LEU A 208 2.51 -18.35 -8.35
N PHE A 209 2.10 -19.53 -8.80
CA PHE A 209 2.79 -20.31 -9.83
C PHE A 209 1.95 -20.28 -11.10
N ILE A 210 2.54 -19.86 -12.21
CA ILE A 210 1.89 -19.80 -13.52
C ILE A 210 2.71 -20.68 -14.47
N THR A 211 2.04 -21.63 -15.11
CA THR A 211 2.62 -22.48 -16.15
C THR A 211 1.98 -22.11 -17.48
N VAL A 212 2.80 -21.56 -18.36
CA VAL A 212 2.38 -20.94 -19.60
C VAL A 212 3.00 -21.74 -20.77
N PRO A 213 2.26 -22.63 -21.43
CA PRO A 213 2.77 -23.40 -22.56
C PRO A 213 2.95 -22.53 -23.81
N VAL A 214 4.03 -22.79 -24.56
CA VAL A 214 4.29 -22.11 -25.83
C VAL A 214 3.29 -22.59 -26.88
N ALA A 215 2.71 -21.65 -27.64
CA ALA A 215 1.80 -21.98 -28.73
C ALA A 215 2.56 -22.75 -29.82
N LYS A 216 2.02 -23.89 -30.24
CA LYS A 216 2.55 -24.58 -31.42
C LYS A 216 2.12 -23.79 -32.65
N PRO A 217 3.00 -23.58 -33.66
CA PRO A 217 2.55 -23.04 -34.92
C PRO A 217 1.54 -24.03 -35.53
N ASP A 218 0.34 -23.54 -35.83
CA ASP A 218 -0.67 -24.32 -36.54
C ASP A 218 -0.08 -24.86 -37.86
N PRO A 219 -0.28 -26.15 -38.17
CA PRO A 219 0.27 -26.81 -39.37
C PRO A 219 -0.38 -26.35 -40.68
#